data_AF-A0A518G4I6-F1
#
_entry.id   AF-A0A518G4I6-F1
#
_cell.length_a   1.000
_cell.length_b   1.000
_cell.length_c   1.000
_cell.angle_alpha   90.00
_cell.angle_beta   90.00
_cell.angle_gamma   90.00
#
_symmetry.space_group_name_H-M   'P 1'
#
loop_
_entity.id
_entity.type
_entity.pdbx_description
1 polymer ?
#
loop_
_entity_poly.entity_id
_entity_poly.type
_entity_poly.pdbx_seq_one_letter_code
_entity_poly.pdbx_strand_id
1 'polypeptide(L)'
;MNTDYTHEYLTLIEEVAEDGELTHREIVRLAKWLNDNMDGRKTWPASQFLPLLKDVFADGKIDEAEAIQVGRLIQKVRREWAREHALSGVKPFGVKLDDAIGCFDDGAPRLIAIPTKLQVASFREPDLTYDLDLTAPSCSCPDFQSYRQHLPVGHISRCCKHIMQGYAEIRPSSGWPSWLEPFLEAGFRPHPEQEWCVVEVSTCNYLVSSASPEWGNVYARIDGVSEKYGFSIDEHRWSYGKEPAEPASLANAIRRLSTR
;
A
#
# COMPACT_ATOMS: atom_id res chain seq x y z
N MET A 1 -16.90 -1.80 30.94
CA MET A 1 -15.72 -2.23 30.15
C MET A 1 -15.20 -0.99 29.46
N ASN A 2 -13.90 -0.72 29.54
CA ASN A 2 -13.32 0.40 28.82
C ASN A 2 -13.11 -0.08 27.38
N THR A 3 -14.01 0.29 26.46
CA THR A 3 -13.92 -0.11 25.06
C THR A 3 -12.72 0.60 24.43
N ASP A 4 -11.79 -0.15 23.86
CA ASP A 4 -10.66 0.40 23.12
C ASP A 4 -11.08 0.69 21.67
N TYR A 5 -11.79 1.79 21.50
CA TYR A 5 -12.27 2.26 20.20
C TYR A 5 -11.14 2.49 19.18
N THR A 6 -9.93 2.82 19.65
CA THR A 6 -8.76 3.02 18.79
C THR A 6 -8.39 1.70 18.11
N HIS A 7 -8.22 0.65 18.90
CA HIS A 7 -7.82 -0.67 18.41
C HIS A 7 -8.91 -1.32 17.52
N GLU A 8 -10.19 -1.19 17.92
CA GLU A 8 -11.30 -1.71 17.13
C GLU A 8 -11.38 -1.07 15.73
N TYR A 9 -11.25 0.25 15.65
CA TYR A 9 -11.34 0.94 14.36
C TYR A 9 -10.12 0.69 13.48
N LEU A 10 -8.92 0.58 14.06
CA LEU A 10 -7.71 0.15 13.34
C LEU A 10 -7.89 -1.24 12.73
N THR A 11 -8.45 -2.18 13.49
CA THR A 11 -8.71 -3.54 13.00
C THR A 11 -9.69 -3.51 11.82
N LEU A 12 -10.75 -2.71 11.91
CA LEU A 12 -11.68 -2.53 10.78
C LEU A 12 -11.00 -1.93 9.55
N ILE A 13 -10.15 -0.91 9.72
CA ILE A 13 -9.36 -0.33 8.62
C ILE A 13 -8.48 -1.40 7.95
N GLU A 14 -7.86 -2.28 8.74
CA GLU A 14 -7.03 -3.36 8.22
C GLU A 14 -7.82 -4.40 7.43
N GLU A 15 -9.06 -4.68 7.84
CA GLU A 15 -9.94 -5.60 7.10
C GLU A 15 -10.42 -5.00 5.78
N VAL A 16 -10.83 -3.73 5.77
CA VAL A 16 -11.40 -3.10 4.56
C VAL A 16 -10.36 -2.74 3.51
N ALA A 17 -9.08 -2.70 3.87
CA ALA A 17 -7.98 -2.38 2.95
C ALA A 17 -7.09 -3.59 2.68
N GLU A 18 -7.61 -4.81 2.86
CA GLU A 18 -6.86 -6.06 2.75
C GLU A 18 -6.58 -6.50 1.31
N ASP A 19 -7.55 -6.27 0.40
CA ASP A 19 -7.50 -6.62 -1.02
C ASP A 19 -6.89 -5.50 -1.90
N GLY A 20 -6.82 -4.30 -1.36
CA GLY A 20 -6.16 -3.14 -1.95
C GLY A 20 -7.01 -2.33 -2.92
N GLU A 21 -8.32 -2.54 -2.91
CA GLU A 21 -9.29 -1.68 -3.57
C GLU A 21 -10.45 -1.38 -2.61
N LEU A 22 -10.79 -0.10 -2.42
CA LEU A 22 -11.92 0.25 -1.56
C LEU A 22 -13.23 0.20 -2.34
N THR A 23 -14.03 -0.81 -2.03
CA THR A 23 -15.39 -0.92 -2.54
C THR A 23 -16.35 0.02 -1.80
N HIS A 24 -17.46 0.38 -2.45
CA HIS A 24 -18.55 1.10 -1.80
C HIS A 24 -19.00 0.43 -0.48
N ARG A 25 -19.07 -0.91 -0.47
CA ARG A 25 -19.46 -1.70 0.70
C ARG A 25 -18.50 -1.51 1.87
N GLU A 26 -17.20 -1.41 1.61
CA GLU A 26 -16.17 -1.18 2.63
C GLU A 26 -16.24 0.22 3.22
N ILE A 27 -16.45 1.23 2.38
CA ILE A 27 -16.63 2.61 2.84
C ILE A 27 -17.90 2.72 3.69
N VAL A 28 -18.98 2.05 3.30
CA VAL A 28 -20.20 1.92 4.11
C VAL A 28 -19.93 1.22 5.45
N ARG A 29 -19.11 0.16 5.48
CA ARG A 29 -18.74 -0.51 6.75
C ARG A 29 -18.00 0.46 7.70
N LEU A 30 -17.07 1.26 7.20
CA LEU A 30 -16.36 2.29 7.99
C LEU A 30 -17.35 3.30 8.59
N ALA A 31 -18.28 3.82 7.79
CA ALA A 31 -19.29 4.76 8.25
C ALA A 31 -20.28 4.12 9.24
N LYS A 32 -20.68 2.86 9.02
CA LYS A 32 -21.55 2.12 9.92
C LYS A 32 -20.92 1.98 11.30
N TRP A 33 -19.64 1.63 11.39
CA TRP A 33 -18.96 1.52 12.68
C TRP A 33 -18.97 2.85 13.44
N LEU A 34 -18.73 3.98 12.76
CA LEU A 34 -18.84 5.30 13.39
C LEU A 34 -20.28 5.57 13.86
N ASN A 35 -21.29 5.12 13.13
CA ASN A 35 -22.70 5.20 13.52
C ASN A 35 -23.05 4.41 14.77
N ASP A 36 -22.52 3.20 14.89
CA ASP A 36 -22.77 2.33 16.03
C ASP A 36 -21.96 2.74 17.28
N ASN A 37 -20.81 3.43 17.10
CA ASN A 37 -19.86 3.76 18.18
C ASN A 37 -19.65 5.27 18.35
N MET A 38 -20.68 5.96 18.84
CA MET A 38 -20.70 7.43 19.00
C MET A 38 -19.52 8.01 19.79
N ASP A 39 -19.09 7.34 20.86
CA ASP A 39 -17.96 7.80 21.68
C ASP A 39 -16.61 7.59 20.98
N GLY A 40 -16.46 6.48 20.23
CA GLY A 40 -15.28 6.19 19.43
C GLY A 40 -15.02 7.20 18.32
N ARG A 41 -16.04 7.94 17.87
CA ARG A 41 -15.85 9.04 16.89
C ARG A 41 -14.91 10.14 17.36
N LYS A 42 -14.73 10.28 18.68
CA LYS A 42 -13.89 11.33 19.27
C LYS A 42 -12.44 10.87 19.42
N THR A 43 -12.17 9.58 19.26
CA THR A 43 -10.83 9.00 19.40
C THR A 43 -10.18 8.83 18.04
N TRP A 44 -8.85 8.96 18.01
CA TRP A 44 -8.07 8.60 16.84
C TRP A 44 -8.15 7.06 16.64
N PRO A 45 -8.20 6.53 15.40
CA PRO A 45 -8.19 7.25 14.12
C PRO A 45 -9.57 7.69 13.64
N ALA A 46 -10.65 7.18 14.24
CA ALA A 46 -12.03 7.43 13.84
C ALA A 46 -12.40 8.92 13.70
N SER A 47 -11.83 9.78 14.55
CA SER A 47 -12.02 11.23 14.49
C SER A 47 -11.54 11.88 13.19
N GLN A 48 -10.56 11.31 12.50
CA GLN A 48 -10.10 11.80 11.20
C GLN A 48 -11.02 11.37 10.04
N PHE A 49 -11.65 10.20 10.15
CA PHE A 49 -12.54 9.67 9.12
C PHE A 49 -13.92 10.32 9.15
N LEU A 50 -14.39 10.75 10.32
CA LEU A 50 -15.71 11.33 10.48
C LEU A 50 -16.01 12.52 9.53
N PRO A 51 -15.16 13.57 9.43
CA PRO A 51 -15.43 14.67 8.50
C PRO A 51 -15.42 14.20 7.05
N LEU A 52 -14.43 13.40 6.65
CA LEU A 52 -14.32 12.90 5.28
C LEU A 52 -15.54 12.06 4.90
N LEU A 53 -15.93 11.09 5.73
CA LEU A 53 -17.08 10.24 5.43
C LEU A 53 -18.39 11.04 5.44
N LYS A 54 -18.53 12.11 6.22
CA LYS A 54 -19.70 12.99 6.10
C LYS A 54 -19.80 13.64 4.72
N ASP A 55 -18.68 14.09 4.19
CA ASP A 55 -18.62 14.72 2.87
C ASP A 55 -18.90 13.68 1.78
N VAL A 56 -18.26 12.50 1.86
CA VAL A 56 -18.44 11.37 0.93
C VAL A 56 -19.89 10.86 0.84
N PHE A 57 -20.66 10.97 1.93
CA PHE A 57 -22.06 10.55 1.94
C PHE A 57 -23.06 11.71 1.72
N ALA A 58 -22.59 12.94 1.49
CA ALA A 58 -23.44 14.13 1.45
C ALA A 58 -24.38 14.17 0.24
N ASP A 59 -23.94 13.66 -0.90
CA ASP A 59 -24.72 13.63 -2.15
C ASP A 59 -25.48 12.30 -2.37
N GLY A 60 -25.29 11.34 -1.45
CA GLY A 60 -25.86 10.00 -1.47
C GLY A 60 -25.23 9.03 -2.49
N LYS A 61 -24.09 9.39 -3.10
CA LYS A 61 -23.38 8.54 -4.07
C LYS A 61 -21.88 8.61 -3.81
N ILE A 62 -21.30 7.47 -3.45
CA ILE A 62 -19.84 7.39 -3.31
C ILE A 62 -19.22 7.32 -4.70
N ASP A 63 -18.51 8.37 -5.08
CA ASP A 63 -17.76 8.42 -6.33
C ASP A 63 -16.31 7.93 -6.18
N GLU A 64 -15.63 7.91 -7.31
CA GLU A 64 -14.22 7.55 -7.44
C GLU A 64 -13.28 8.40 -6.59
N ALA A 65 -13.42 9.72 -6.70
CA ALA A 65 -12.50 10.65 -6.08
C ALA A 65 -12.63 10.53 -4.56
N GLU A 66 -13.84 10.30 -4.09
CA GLU A 66 -14.17 10.02 -2.70
C GLU A 66 -13.56 8.71 -2.20
N ALA A 67 -13.68 7.61 -2.95
CA ALA A 67 -13.03 6.34 -2.59
C ALA A 67 -11.51 6.48 -2.50
N ILE A 68 -10.89 7.21 -3.43
CA ILE A 68 -9.46 7.52 -3.41
C ILE A 68 -9.09 8.35 -2.18
N GLN A 69 -9.90 9.34 -1.81
CA GLN A 69 -9.65 10.15 -0.62
C GLN A 69 -9.70 9.31 0.67
N VAL A 70 -10.68 8.40 0.78
CA VAL A 70 -10.76 7.46 1.91
C VAL A 70 -9.53 6.55 1.95
N GLY A 71 -9.12 6.00 0.80
CA GLY A 71 -7.91 5.16 0.71
C GLY A 71 -6.65 5.91 1.12
N ARG A 72 -6.50 7.17 0.69
CA ARG A 72 -5.39 8.04 1.11
C ARG A 72 -5.40 8.28 2.62
N LEU A 73 -6.58 8.46 3.23
CA LEU A 73 -6.70 8.63 4.67
C LEU A 73 -6.32 7.35 5.43
N ILE A 74 -6.72 6.16 4.96
CA ILE A 74 -6.29 4.88 5.51
C ILE A 74 -4.76 4.79 5.53
N GLN A 75 -4.11 5.08 4.41
CA GLN A 75 -2.64 5.02 4.32
C GLN A 75 -1.97 6.07 5.21
N LYS A 76 -2.56 7.25 5.35
CA LYS A 76 -2.09 8.27 6.29
C LYS A 76 -2.13 7.77 7.73
N VAL A 77 -3.26 7.20 8.15
CA VAL A 77 -3.45 6.67 9.51
C VAL A 77 -2.49 5.51 9.79
N ARG A 78 -2.29 4.59 8.84
CA ARG A 78 -1.29 3.52 8.96
C ARG A 78 0.11 4.06 9.23
N ARG A 79 0.52 5.11 8.49
CA ARG A 79 1.83 5.76 8.69
C ARG A 79 1.93 6.49 10.02
N GLU A 80 0.86 7.17 10.46
CA GLU A 80 0.82 7.82 11.77
C GLU A 80 0.96 6.78 12.89
N TRP A 81 0.19 5.69 12.83
CA TRP A 81 0.27 4.59 13.79
C TRP A 81 1.69 4.02 13.86
N ALA A 82 2.25 3.69 12.69
CA ALA A 82 3.58 3.09 12.59
C ALA A 82 4.67 4.00 13.17
N ARG A 83 4.53 5.32 13.08
CA ARG A 83 5.47 6.27 13.70
C ARG A 83 5.36 6.32 15.21
N GLU A 84 4.14 6.30 15.74
CA GLU A 84 3.90 6.33 17.20
C GLU A 84 4.30 5.01 17.87
N HIS A 85 4.16 3.90 17.14
CA HIS A 85 4.45 2.54 17.61
C HIS A 85 5.75 1.98 17.02
N ALA A 86 6.54 2.82 16.35
CA ALA A 86 7.88 2.46 15.90
C ALA A 86 8.67 2.05 17.14
N LEU A 87 9.10 0.78 17.18
CA LEU A 87 9.91 0.30 18.27
C LEU A 87 11.17 1.17 18.34
N SER A 88 11.32 1.85 19.47
CA SER A 88 12.45 2.75 19.74
C SER A 88 13.73 1.93 19.79
N GLY A 89 14.36 1.71 18.64
CA GLY A 89 15.50 0.80 18.55
C GLY A 89 16.27 0.85 17.23
N VAL A 90 15.63 1.21 16.12
CA VAL A 90 16.33 1.34 14.84
C VAL A 90 16.48 2.81 14.48
N LYS A 91 17.62 3.37 14.88
CA LYS A 91 18.18 4.49 14.12
C LYS A 91 18.84 3.88 12.88
N PRO A 92 18.42 4.19 11.65
CA PRO A 92 19.20 3.89 10.45
C PRO A 92 20.45 4.79 10.45
N PHE A 93 21.32 4.65 11.45
CA PHE A 93 22.53 5.43 11.58
C PHE A 93 23.64 4.66 10.86
N GLY A 94 23.99 5.13 9.65
CA GLY A 94 25.08 4.55 8.84
C GLY A 94 24.62 3.56 7.77
N VAL A 95 23.32 3.36 7.56
CA VAL A 95 22.83 2.71 6.35
C VAL A 95 23.16 3.65 5.20
N LYS A 96 24.00 3.21 4.26
CA LYS A 96 24.27 3.93 3.02
C LYS A 96 23.06 3.83 2.10
N LEU A 97 21.96 4.43 2.53
CA LEU A 97 20.70 4.43 1.81
C LEU A 97 20.90 5.10 0.43
N ASP A 98 21.73 6.12 0.37
CA ASP A 98 22.16 6.76 -0.88
C ASP A 98 22.88 5.78 -1.81
N ASP A 99 23.72 4.87 -1.30
CA ASP A 99 24.37 3.84 -2.12
C ASP A 99 23.32 2.83 -2.64
N ALA A 100 22.36 2.43 -1.79
CA ALA A 100 21.30 1.50 -2.17
C ALA A 100 20.35 2.11 -3.22
N ILE A 101 20.00 3.40 -3.07
CA ILE A 101 19.24 4.16 -4.06
C ILE A 101 20.06 4.35 -5.34
N GLY A 102 21.37 4.62 -5.24
CA GLY A 102 22.25 4.75 -6.39
C GLY A 102 22.37 3.47 -7.22
N CYS A 103 22.09 2.30 -6.61
CA CYS A 103 22.01 1.02 -7.30
C CYS A 103 20.60 0.68 -7.83
N PHE A 104 19.62 1.56 -7.65
CA PHE A 104 18.26 1.32 -8.13
C PHE A 104 18.22 1.37 -9.65
N ASP A 105 17.79 0.27 -10.25
CA ASP A 105 17.48 0.17 -11.68
C ASP A 105 15.99 0.42 -11.87
N ASP A 106 15.65 1.59 -12.41
CA ASP A 106 14.27 2.00 -12.60
C ASP A 106 13.56 1.22 -13.71
N GLY A 107 14.29 0.52 -14.57
CA GLY A 107 13.77 -0.40 -15.59
C GLY A 107 13.49 -1.82 -15.07
N ALA A 108 13.89 -2.16 -13.84
CA ALA A 108 13.72 -3.49 -13.27
C ALA A 108 12.69 -3.49 -12.12
N PRO A 109 11.63 -4.32 -12.15
CA PRO A 109 10.62 -4.37 -11.09
C PRO A 109 11.13 -5.17 -9.88
N ARG A 110 12.07 -4.61 -9.13
CA ARG A 110 12.67 -5.26 -7.96
C ARG A 110 12.72 -4.35 -6.74
N LEU A 111 12.44 -4.93 -5.58
CA LEU A 111 12.67 -4.28 -4.29
C LEU A 111 14.17 -4.08 -4.06
N ILE A 112 14.54 -2.88 -3.60
CA ILE A 112 15.93 -2.53 -3.30
C ILE A 112 16.39 -3.26 -2.05
N ALA A 113 17.52 -3.94 -2.11
CA ALA A 113 18.18 -4.50 -0.94
C ALA A 113 18.78 -3.38 -0.09
N ILE A 114 18.42 -3.32 1.19
CA ILE A 114 18.90 -2.31 2.12
C ILE A 114 19.48 -3.03 3.34
N PRO A 115 20.77 -2.82 3.68
CA PRO A 115 21.46 -3.57 4.74
C PRO A 115 20.97 -3.13 6.13
N THR A 116 19.76 -3.53 6.49
CA THR A 116 19.05 -3.08 7.69
C THR A 116 18.07 -4.16 8.14
N LYS A 117 18.00 -4.33 9.45
CA LYS A 117 17.01 -5.17 10.12
C LYS A 117 16.15 -4.32 11.02
N LEU A 118 14.85 -4.61 11.04
CA LEU A 118 13.84 -3.86 11.78
C LEU A 118 12.98 -4.83 12.58
N GLN A 119 12.31 -4.32 13.60
CA GLN A 119 11.16 -4.97 14.20
C GLN A 119 9.95 -4.05 14.04
N VAL A 120 8.83 -4.61 13.61
CA VAL A 120 7.58 -3.86 13.48
C VAL A 120 6.50 -4.50 14.34
N ALA A 121 5.66 -3.68 14.97
CA ALA A 121 4.53 -4.14 15.75
C ALA A 121 3.37 -4.61 14.85
N SER A 122 2.61 -5.60 15.31
CA SER A 122 1.37 -6.00 14.67
C SER A 122 0.28 -4.98 14.93
N PHE A 123 -0.40 -4.54 13.87
CA PHE A 123 -1.58 -3.68 13.98
C PHE A 123 -2.77 -4.36 14.69
N ARG A 124 -2.86 -5.69 14.60
CA ARG A 124 -3.99 -6.48 15.15
C ARG A 124 -3.70 -7.03 16.54
N GLU A 125 -2.43 -7.17 16.91
CA GLU A 125 -2.01 -7.80 18.17
C GLU A 125 -0.95 -6.92 18.83
N PRO A 126 -1.33 -6.05 19.78
CA PRO A 126 -0.43 -5.02 20.32
C PRO A 126 0.91 -5.53 20.89
N ASP A 127 0.91 -6.74 21.45
CA ASP A 127 2.09 -7.37 22.06
C ASP A 127 2.93 -8.21 21.08
N LEU A 128 2.49 -8.32 19.83
CA LEU A 128 3.16 -9.12 18.81
C LEU A 128 4.03 -8.23 17.93
N THR A 129 5.27 -8.65 17.72
CA THR A 129 6.22 -7.99 16.81
C THR A 129 6.74 -8.98 15.78
N TYR A 130 7.17 -8.46 14.63
CA TYR A 130 7.76 -9.24 13.55
C TYR A 130 9.15 -8.70 13.22
N ASP A 131 10.09 -9.62 12.99
CA ASP A 131 11.45 -9.32 12.54
C ASP A 131 11.46 -9.14 11.02
N LEU A 132 12.14 -8.10 10.56
CA LEU A 132 12.33 -7.78 9.14
C LEU A 132 13.82 -7.74 8.82
N ASP A 133 14.18 -8.28 7.66
CA ASP A 133 15.51 -8.10 7.06
C ASP A 133 15.33 -7.53 5.65
N LEU A 134 15.69 -6.26 5.47
CA LEU A 134 15.58 -5.57 4.19
C LEU A 134 16.79 -5.83 3.28
N THR A 135 17.83 -6.52 3.76
CA THR A 135 19.00 -6.89 2.95
C THR A 135 18.60 -7.92 1.89
N ALA A 136 17.72 -8.83 2.28
CA ALA A 136 17.04 -9.76 1.41
C ALA A 136 15.57 -9.75 1.84
N PRO A 137 14.75 -8.78 1.35
CA PRO A 137 13.45 -8.44 1.90
C PRO A 137 12.65 -9.66 2.38
N SER A 138 12.60 -9.79 3.70
CA SER A 138 11.98 -10.91 4.40
C SER A 138 11.38 -10.49 5.73
N CYS A 139 10.41 -11.27 6.20
CA CYS A 139 9.68 -10.98 7.43
C CYS A 139 9.32 -12.27 8.17
N SER A 140 9.27 -12.23 9.50
CA SER A 140 8.82 -13.37 10.32
C SER A 140 7.29 -13.52 10.40
N CYS A 141 6.50 -12.66 9.74
CA CYS A 141 5.05 -12.73 9.83
C CYS A 141 4.45 -13.96 9.11
N PRO A 142 3.27 -14.46 9.55
CA PRO A 142 2.65 -15.64 8.95
C PRO A 142 2.37 -15.52 7.45
N ASP A 143 1.95 -14.35 6.97
CA ASP A 143 1.72 -14.07 5.54
C ASP A 143 3.00 -14.28 4.72
N PHE A 144 4.14 -13.81 5.24
CA PHE A 144 5.42 -13.98 4.55
C PHE A 144 5.87 -15.44 4.56
N GLN A 145 5.89 -16.07 5.73
CA GLN A 145 6.32 -17.45 5.91
C GLN A 145 5.46 -18.43 5.12
N SER A 146 4.15 -18.18 5.02
CA SER A 146 3.25 -19.12 4.36
C SER A 146 3.21 -18.92 2.84
N TYR A 147 3.24 -17.67 2.37
CA TYR A 147 2.87 -17.35 0.99
C TYR A 147 3.94 -16.62 0.18
N ARG A 148 4.98 -16.05 0.80
CA ARG A 148 5.92 -15.16 0.09
C ARG A 148 7.37 -15.61 0.13
N GLN A 149 7.75 -16.39 1.14
CA GLN A 149 9.15 -16.79 1.34
C GLN A 149 9.75 -17.56 0.14
N HIS A 150 8.91 -18.24 -0.64
CA HIS A 150 9.32 -19.04 -1.80
C HIS A 150 9.54 -18.20 -3.06
N LEU A 151 9.03 -16.96 -3.10
CA LEU A 151 9.22 -16.06 -4.24
C LEU A 151 10.68 -15.59 -4.33
N PRO A 152 11.20 -15.26 -5.52
CA PRO A 152 12.58 -14.80 -5.68
C PRO A 152 12.91 -13.59 -4.78
N VAL A 153 14.15 -13.53 -4.28
CA VAL A 153 14.61 -12.38 -3.49
C VAL A 153 14.53 -11.12 -4.35
N GLY A 154 13.93 -10.07 -3.78
CA GLY A 154 13.70 -8.79 -4.47
C GLY A 154 12.46 -8.76 -5.36
N HIS A 155 11.71 -9.86 -5.54
CA HIS A 155 10.45 -9.83 -6.29
C HIS A 155 9.42 -8.92 -5.60
N ILE A 156 8.66 -8.11 -6.34
CA ILE A 156 7.68 -7.17 -5.76
C ILE A 156 6.63 -7.89 -4.91
N SER A 157 6.08 -9.01 -5.40
CA SER A 157 5.10 -9.83 -4.67
C SER A 157 5.63 -10.49 -3.39
N ARG A 158 6.94 -10.43 -3.15
CA ARG A 158 7.53 -10.89 -1.87
C ARG A 158 7.26 -9.92 -0.71
N CYS A 159 6.73 -8.73 -1.01
CA CYS A 159 6.42 -7.70 -0.03
C CYS A 159 5.13 -8.03 0.76
N CYS A 160 5.25 -8.36 2.05
CA CYS A 160 4.11 -8.30 2.96
C CYS A 160 3.91 -6.86 3.47
N LYS A 161 2.79 -6.59 4.15
CA LYS A 161 2.50 -5.25 4.70
C LYS A 161 3.59 -4.74 5.66
N HIS A 162 4.23 -5.65 6.38
CA HIS A 162 5.33 -5.32 7.29
C HIS A 162 6.58 -4.89 6.53
N ILE A 163 6.94 -5.57 5.43
CA ILE A 163 8.07 -5.14 4.58
C ILE A 163 7.78 -3.74 4.03
N MET A 164 6.56 -3.47 3.55
CA MET A 164 6.17 -2.11 3.11
C MET A 164 6.32 -1.07 4.24
N GLN A 165 5.88 -1.39 5.45
CA GLN A 165 6.09 -0.54 6.63
C GLN A 165 7.59 -0.32 6.89
N GLY A 166 8.41 -1.36 6.80
CA GLY A 166 9.86 -1.25 6.96
C GLY A 166 10.47 -0.22 6.01
N TYR A 167 10.13 -0.26 4.71
CA TYR A 167 10.55 0.76 3.75
C TYR A 167 9.98 2.16 4.06
N ALA A 168 8.78 2.25 4.63
CA ALA A 168 8.21 3.54 5.04
C ALA A 168 8.95 4.14 6.25
N GLU A 169 9.42 3.32 7.19
CA GLU A 169 10.17 3.75 8.38
C GLU A 169 11.56 4.26 8.04
N ILE A 170 12.24 3.64 7.07
CA ILE A 170 13.58 4.07 6.62
C ILE A 170 13.54 5.00 5.41
N ARG A 171 12.38 5.59 5.11
CA ARG A 171 12.18 6.40 3.90
C ARG A 171 13.24 7.52 3.81
N PRO A 172 13.93 7.67 2.66
CA PRO A 172 14.89 8.75 2.44
C PRO A 172 14.20 10.13 2.56
N SER A 173 14.96 11.16 2.92
CA SER A 173 14.45 12.53 2.94
C SER A 173 14.03 13.01 1.55
N SER A 174 14.72 12.56 0.50
CA SER A 174 14.39 12.77 -0.91
C SER A 174 13.20 11.92 -1.41
N GLY A 175 12.72 10.97 -0.61
CA GLY A 175 11.77 9.94 -1.04
C GLY A 175 12.41 8.82 -1.86
N TRP A 176 11.63 7.77 -2.14
CA TRP A 176 12.06 6.68 -3.01
C TRP A 176 12.06 7.10 -4.49
N PRO A 177 12.95 6.52 -5.32
CA PRO A 177 13.04 6.85 -6.73
C PRO A 177 11.86 6.30 -7.57
N SER A 178 11.53 7.00 -8.65
CA SER A 178 10.66 6.52 -9.74
C SER A 178 9.33 5.90 -9.26
N TRP A 179 8.98 4.72 -9.79
CA TRP A 179 7.79 3.94 -9.46
C TRP A 179 7.78 3.35 -8.05
N LEU A 180 8.95 3.27 -7.37
CA LEU A 180 9.05 2.64 -6.06
C LEU A 180 8.32 3.45 -5.00
N GLU A 181 8.40 4.78 -5.04
CA GLU A 181 7.64 5.58 -4.07
C GLU A 181 6.12 5.43 -4.22
N PRO A 182 5.52 5.63 -5.40
CA PRO A 182 4.09 5.44 -5.56
C PRO A 182 3.62 4.04 -5.13
N PHE A 183 4.41 2.99 -5.41
CA PHE A 183 4.13 1.64 -4.94
C PHE A 183 4.10 1.54 -3.40
N LEU A 184 5.12 2.07 -2.72
CA LEU A 184 5.22 2.03 -1.26
C LEU A 184 4.20 2.95 -0.57
N GLU A 185 3.92 4.13 -1.13
CA GLU A 185 2.96 5.10 -0.60
C GLU A 185 1.51 4.63 -0.74
N ALA A 186 1.20 3.93 -1.83
CA ALA A 186 -0.10 3.31 -2.03
C ALA A 186 -0.37 2.24 -0.97
N GLY A 187 0.68 1.58 -0.45
CA GLY A 187 0.59 0.69 0.71
C GLY A 187 -0.31 -0.51 0.49
N PHE A 188 -0.51 -0.92 -0.77
CA PHE A 188 -1.30 -2.09 -1.13
C PHE A 188 -0.41 -3.31 -1.21
N ARG A 189 -0.79 -4.34 -0.46
CA ARG A 189 -0.06 -5.61 -0.41
C ARG A 189 -0.24 -6.32 -1.76
N PRO A 190 0.84 -6.56 -2.52
CA PRO A 190 0.74 -7.28 -3.78
C PRO A 190 0.26 -8.73 -3.56
N HIS A 191 -0.54 -9.24 -4.48
CA HIS A 191 -0.94 -10.65 -4.46
C HIS A 191 0.29 -11.53 -4.78
N PRO A 192 0.52 -12.67 -4.09
CA PRO A 192 1.71 -13.50 -4.31
C PRO A 192 1.91 -13.96 -5.75
N GLU A 193 0.82 -14.18 -6.50
CA GLU A 193 0.81 -14.62 -7.90
C GLU A 193 0.89 -13.48 -8.92
N GLN A 194 0.95 -12.21 -8.48
CA GLN A 194 1.16 -11.10 -9.40
C GLN A 194 2.57 -11.13 -9.96
N GLU A 195 2.66 -11.04 -11.29
CA GLU A 195 3.88 -10.79 -12.04
C GLU A 195 4.04 -9.29 -12.27
N TRP A 196 5.28 -8.82 -12.47
CA TRP A 196 5.57 -7.39 -12.55
C TRP A 196 6.50 -7.07 -13.72
N CYS A 197 6.28 -5.92 -14.35
CA CYS A 197 7.23 -5.30 -15.28
C CYS A 197 7.30 -3.80 -15.08
N VAL A 198 8.32 -3.18 -15.65
CA VAL A 198 8.35 -1.73 -15.84
C VAL A 198 8.04 -1.43 -17.31
N VAL A 199 7.17 -0.45 -17.54
CA VAL A 199 6.86 0.08 -18.87
C VAL A 199 7.26 1.55 -18.88
N GLU A 200 8.17 1.90 -19.79
CA GLU A 200 8.51 3.28 -20.06
C GLU A 200 7.45 3.89 -20.99
N VAL A 201 6.82 4.96 -20.55
CA VAL A 201 5.83 5.72 -21.33
C VAL A 201 6.24 7.18 -21.30
N SER A 202 6.50 7.75 -22.48
CA SER A 202 7.08 9.09 -22.63
C SER A 202 8.41 9.26 -21.88
N THR A 203 8.42 9.89 -20.72
CA THR A 203 9.61 10.11 -19.87
C THR A 203 9.41 9.55 -18.46
N CYS A 204 8.40 8.70 -18.26
CA CYS A 204 8.01 8.16 -16.97
C CYS A 204 8.06 6.63 -16.99
N ASN A 205 8.65 6.05 -15.94
CA ASN A 205 8.65 4.61 -15.72
C ASN A 205 7.44 4.22 -14.85
N TYR A 206 6.62 3.32 -15.40
CA TYR A 206 5.44 2.78 -14.74
C TYR A 206 5.74 1.36 -14.26
N LEU A 207 5.57 1.09 -12.97
CA LEU A 207 5.51 -0.29 -12.47
C LEU A 207 4.12 -0.85 -12.78
N VAL A 208 4.06 -1.99 -13.46
CA VAL A 208 2.82 -2.62 -13.92
C VAL A 208 2.76 -4.07 -13.41
N SER A 209 1.62 -4.47 -12.85
CA SER A 209 1.37 -5.86 -12.43
C SER A 209 0.52 -6.62 -13.44
N SER A 210 0.58 -7.96 -13.42
CA SER A 210 -0.50 -8.79 -13.94
C SER A 210 -1.79 -8.55 -13.15
N ALA A 211 -2.92 -8.86 -13.77
CA ALA A 211 -4.19 -9.01 -13.08
C ALA A 211 -4.21 -10.37 -12.37
N SER A 212 -4.44 -10.33 -11.07
CA SER A 212 -4.56 -11.54 -10.25
C SER A 212 -5.31 -11.18 -8.97
N PRO A 213 -6.59 -11.60 -8.81
CA PRO A 213 -7.38 -12.38 -9.76
C PRO A 213 -7.96 -11.56 -10.94
N GLU A 214 -8.42 -10.32 -10.72
CA GLU A 214 -9.20 -9.56 -11.74
C GLU A 214 -8.56 -8.22 -12.13
N TRP A 215 -7.74 -7.64 -11.24
CA TRP A 215 -7.21 -6.29 -11.37
C TRP A 215 -5.69 -6.26 -11.49
N GLY A 216 -5.19 -5.61 -12.53
CA GLY A 216 -3.79 -5.21 -12.66
C GLY A 216 -3.57 -3.82 -12.08
N ASN A 217 -2.41 -3.59 -11.45
CA ASN A 217 -2.08 -2.31 -10.83
C ASN A 217 -0.97 -1.61 -11.61
N VAL A 218 -1.04 -0.29 -11.63
CA VAL A 218 -0.05 0.58 -12.27
C VAL A 218 0.37 1.67 -11.28
N TYR A 219 1.68 1.86 -11.11
CA TYR A 219 2.25 2.85 -10.20
C TYR A 219 3.26 3.72 -10.93
N ALA A 220 3.14 5.04 -10.78
CA ALA A 220 4.09 5.99 -11.36
C ALA A 220 4.11 7.31 -10.59
N ARG A 221 5.24 8.02 -10.70
CA ARG A 221 5.37 9.39 -10.22
C ARG A 221 5.25 10.33 -11.41
N ILE A 222 4.18 11.12 -11.44
CA ILE A 222 3.83 12.03 -12.54
C ILE A 222 3.79 13.45 -11.98
N ASP A 223 4.60 14.35 -12.53
CA ASP A 223 4.70 15.75 -12.07
C ASP A 223 4.93 15.90 -10.56
N GLY A 224 5.72 14.99 -9.98
CA GLY A 224 6.01 14.97 -8.53
C GLY A 224 4.91 14.36 -7.67
N VAL A 225 3.80 13.94 -8.26
CA VAL A 225 2.67 13.29 -7.57
C VAL A 225 2.74 11.78 -7.75
N SER A 226 2.58 11.05 -6.64
CA SER A 226 2.46 9.59 -6.67
C SER A 226 1.08 9.18 -7.13
N GLU A 227 1.02 8.38 -8.18
CA GLU A 227 -0.20 7.91 -8.80
C GLU A 227 -0.31 6.39 -8.81
N LYS A 228 -1.54 5.90 -8.58
CA LYS A 228 -1.94 4.50 -8.73
C LYS A 228 -3.14 4.44 -9.66
N TYR A 229 -3.11 3.48 -10.57
CA TYR A 229 -4.24 3.10 -11.41
C TYR A 229 -4.50 1.60 -11.28
N GLY A 230 -5.76 1.19 -11.41
CA GLY A 230 -6.14 -0.21 -11.53
C GLY A 230 -6.76 -0.47 -12.90
N PHE A 231 -6.57 -1.64 -13.48
CA PHE A 231 -7.24 -2.02 -14.73
C PHE A 231 -7.86 -3.41 -14.59
N SER A 232 -9.16 -3.53 -14.85
CA SER A 232 -9.86 -4.80 -14.88
C SER A 232 -9.76 -5.40 -16.27
N ILE A 233 -9.21 -6.62 -16.35
CA ILE A 233 -9.17 -7.35 -17.61
C ILE A 233 -10.57 -7.76 -18.03
N ASP A 234 -11.39 -8.22 -17.07
CA ASP A 234 -12.73 -8.74 -17.35
C ASP A 234 -13.68 -7.62 -17.81
N GLU A 235 -13.69 -6.51 -17.08
CA GLU A 235 -14.57 -5.37 -17.38
C GLU A 235 -13.98 -4.41 -18.42
N HIS A 236 -12.74 -4.63 -18.85
CA HIS A 236 -12.03 -3.82 -19.85
C HIS A 236 -12.01 -2.32 -19.52
N ARG A 237 -11.89 -1.99 -18.23
CA ARG A 237 -11.94 -0.59 -17.75
C ARG A 237 -10.87 -0.30 -16.72
N TRP A 238 -10.54 0.99 -16.62
CA TRP A 238 -9.76 1.50 -15.50
C TRP A 238 -10.61 1.54 -14.23
N SER A 239 -9.94 1.31 -13.10
CA SER A 239 -10.50 1.32 -11.76
C SER A 239 -10.83 2.74 -11.44
N TYR A 240 -12.14 2.96 -11.27
CA TYR A 240 -12.71 4.28 -11.26
C TYR A 240 -12.39 5.00 -12.62
N GLY A 241 -13.13 5.93 -13.18
CA GLY A 241 -12.88 6.46 -14.55
C GLY A 241 -11.51 7.14 -14.83
N LYS A 242 -10.52 7.06 -13.94
CA LYS A 242 -9.17 7.62 -14.09
C LYS A 242 -8.23 6.73 -14.91
N GLU A 243 -7.81 7.25 -16.04
CA GLU A 243 -6.83 6.62 -16.94
C GLU A 243 -5.42 7.20 -16.75
N PRO A 244 -4.36 6.38 -16.88
CA PRO A 244 -2.98 6.85 -16.96
C PRO A 244 -2.68 7.46 -18.34
N ALA A 245 -1.48 8.03 -18.50
CA ALA A 245 -0.96 8.37 -19.82
C ALA A 245 -0.82 7.09 -20.68
N GLU A 246 -1.21 7.17 -21.96
CA GLU A 246 -1.23 6.03 -22.89
C GLU A 246 -1.94 4.76 -22.33
N PRO A 247 -3.25 4.86 -22.00
CA PRO A 247 -3.98 3.78 -21.34
C PRO A 247 -3.97 2.46 -22.14
N ALA A 248 -4.00 2.53 -23.46
CA ALA A 248 -3.93 1.34 -24.30
C ALA A 248 -2.60 0.57 -24.14
N SER A 249 -1.47 1.28 -24.04
CA SER A 249 -0.13 0.70 -23.89
C SER A 249 -0.02 -0.05 -22.56
N LEU A 250 -0.46 0.57 -21.47
CA LEU A 250 -0.41 0.00 -20.12
C LEU A 250 -1.41 -1.15 -19.95
N ALA A 251 -2.64 -1.02 -20.44
CA ALA A 251 -3.61 -2.12 -20.42
C ALA A 251 -3.11 -3.34 -21.20
N ASN A 252 -2.43 -3.14 -22.33
CA ASN A 252 -1.82 -4.23 -23.08
C ASN A 252 -0.66 -4.89 -22.33
N ALA A 253 0.13 -4.14 -21.57
CA ALA A 253 1.17 -4.70 -20.71
C ALA A 253 0.56 -5.61 -19.61
N ILE A 254 -0.49 -5.14 -18.94
CA ILE A 254 -1.23 -5.92 -17.93
C ILE A 254 -1.76 -7.22 -18.53
N ARG A 255 -2.43 -7.16 -19.69
CA ARG A 255 -2.94 -8.37 -20.37
C ARG A 255 -1.83 -9.36 -20.71
N ARG A 256 -0.70 -8.89 -21.26
CA ARG A 256 0.44 -9.74 -21.61
C ARG A 256 1.05 -10.43 -20.41
N LEU A 257 1.14 -9.74 -19.27
CA LEU A 257 1.62 -10.33 -18.02
C LEU A 257 0.65 -11.37 -17.47
N SER A 258 -0.66 -11.16 -17.64
CA SER A 258 -1.70 -12.02 -17.07
C SER A 258 -1.96 -13.30 -17.89
N THR A 259 -1.39 -13.40 -19.09
CA THR A 259 -1.48 -14.58 -19.96
C THR A 259 -0.23 -15.47 -19.92
N ARG A 260 0.75 -15.15 -19.07
CA ARG A 260 2.00 -15.92 -18.89
C ARG A 260 1.84 -16.94 -17.77
#